data_AF-A0A1E1IZ01-F1
#
_entry.id   AF-A0A1E1IZ01-F1
#
_cell.length_a   1.000
_cell.length_b   1.000
_cell.length_c   1.000
_cell.angle_alpha   90.00
_cell.angle_beta   90.00
_cell.angle_gamma   90.00
#
_symmetry.space_group_name_H-M   'P 1'
#
loop_
_entity.id
_entity.type
_entity.pdbx_description
1 polymer ?
#
loop_
_entity_poly.entity_id
_entity_poly.type
_entity_poly.pdbx_seq_one_letter_code
_entity_poly.pdbx_strand_id
1 'polypeptide(L)'
;MVTTVKVEVPRERIMRSEYIEDVYLLNQFNGVNDYPAEDGLPLRQWILREVHDALMKNPRKSEVVVKLKSDKSARTEFAVVITGEYVPNYLQQN
;
A
#
# COMPACT_ATOMS: atom_id res chain seq x y z
N MET A 1 -3.16 -22.55 4.85
CA MET A 1 -2.41 -21.49 5.57
C MET A 1 -2.31 -20.30 4.65
N VAL A 2 -2.57 -19.11 5.17
CA VAL A 2 -2.40 -17.84 4.44
C VAL A 2 -0.99 -17.34 4.72
N THR A 3 -0.25 -17.02 3.67
CA THR A 3 1.05 -16.37 3.75
C THR A 3 0.81 -14.86 3.83
N THR A 4 1.19 -14.24 4.95
CA THR A 4 1.09 -12.79 5.10
C THR A 4 2.46 -12.17 4.85
N VAL A 5 2.53 -11.30 3.84
CA VAL A 5 3.70 -10.46 3.58
C VAL A 5 3.48 -9.13 4.29
N LYS A 6 4.37 -8.78 5.23
CA LYS A 6 4.32 -7.49 5.92
C LYS A 6 5.18 -6.49 5.18
N VAL A 7 4.62 -5.31 4.90
CA VAL A 7 5.33 -4.22 4.23
C VAL A 7 5.09 -2.95 5.01
N GLU A 8 6.13 -2.15 5.23
CA GLU A 8 6.02 -0.86 5.87
C GLU A 8 6.15 0.24 4.84
N VAL A 9 5.22 1.19 4.83
CA VAL A 9 5.27 2.35 3.93
C VAL A 9 5.04 3.65 4.71
N PRO A 10 5.83 4.71 4.45
CA PRO A 10 5.65 5.99 5.10
C PRO A 10 4.42 6.73 4.58
N ARG A 11 3.60 7.21 5.51
CA ARG A 11 2.37 7.96 5.28
C ARG A 11 2.57 9.14 4.34
N GLU A 12 3.59 9.93 4.60
CA GLU A 12 3.89 11.17 3.88
C GLU A 12 4.18 10.95 2.38
N ARG A 13 4.59 9.73 1.99
CA ARG A 13 4.87 9.38 0.60
C ARG A 13 3.66 8.75 -0.07
N ILE A 14 3.02 7.80 0.61
CA ILE A 14 1.85 7.11 0.04
C ILE A 14 0.67 8.06 -0.18
N MET A 15 0.58 9.16 0.57
CA MET A 15 -0.47 10.17 0.42
C MET A 15 -0.19 11.23 -0.67
N ARG A 16 0.96 11.19 -1.36
CA ARG A 16 1.27 12.14 -2.45
C ARG A 16 0.57 11.74 -3.73
N SER A 17 0.58 12.62 -4.74
CA SER A 17 -0.02 12.33 -6.05
C SER A 17 0.83 11.35 -6.88
N GLU A 18 2.15 11.46 -6.76
CA GLU A 18 3.15 10.69 -7.49
C GLU A 18 3.53 9.36 -6.81
N TYR A 19 2.77 8.93 -5.80
CA TYR A 19 3.08 7.75 -4.97
C TYR A 19 3.28 6.45 -5.78
N ILE A 20 2.59 6.32 -6.92
CA ILE A 20 2.60 5.09 -7.73
C ILE A 20 3.94 4.86 -8.44
N GLU A 21 4.70 5.94 -8.64
CA GLU A 21 6.03 5.92 -9.27
C GLU A 21 7.16 6.11 -8.24
N ASP A 22 6.84 6.28 -6.94
CA ASP A 22 7.84 6.46 -5.89
C ASP A 22 8.67 5.17 -5.74
N VAL A 23 9.91 5.24 -6.21
CA VAL A 23 10.89 4.14 -6.18
C VAL A 23 11.13 3.64 -4.76
N TYR A 24 11.10 4.51 -3.75
CA TYR A 24 11.27 4.10 -2.36
C TYR A 24 10.09 3.23 -1.92
N LEU A 25 8.85 3.62 -2.24
CA LEU A 25 7.65 2.84 -1.94
C LEU A 25 7.67 1.48 -2.65
N LEU A 26 8.01 1.46 -3.93
CA LEU A 26 8.12 0.22 -4.71
C LEU A 26 9.20 -0.74 -4.16
N ASN A 27 10.28 -0.19 -3.60
CA ASN A 27 11.36 -0.97 -3.01
C ASN A 27 11.02 -1.57 -1.63
N GLN A 28 9.98 -1.07 -0.94
CA GLN A 28 9.51 -1.70 0.30
C GLN A 28 8.91 -3.09 0.07
N PHE A 29 8.44 -3.35 -1.14
CA PHE A 29 7.96 -4.66 -1.57
C PHE A 29 9.11 -5.57 -2.06
N ASN A 30 10.26 -5.53 -1.39
CA ASN A 30 11.41 -6.36 -1.78
C ASN A 30 11.03 -7.85 -1.79
N GLY A 31 11.37 -8.55 -2.88
CA GLY A 31 10.99 -9.94 -3.09
C GLY A 31 9.58 -10.16 -3.64
N VAL A 32 8.78 -9.10 -3.84
CA VAL A 32 7.51 -9.16 -4.58
C VAL A 32 7.78 -8.85 -6.05
N ASN A 33 7.47 -9.81 -6.92
CA ASN A 33 7.55 -9.60 -8.36
C ASN A 33 6.37 -8.80 -8.88
N ASP A 34 6.57 -8.09 -9.98
CA ASP A 34 5.51 -7.31 -10.66
C ASP A 34 4.48 -8.18 -11.39
N TYR A 35 4.71 -9.49 -11.44
CA TYR A 35 3.86 -10.47 -12.12
C TYR A 35 3.29 -11.50 -11.13
N PRO A 36 2.01 -11.91 -11.31
CA PRO A 36 1.09 -11.43 -12.34
C PRO A 36 0.61 -9.99 -12.07
N ALA A 37 0.35 -9.24 -13.14
CA ALA A 37 -0.26 -7.92 -13.06
C ALA A 37 -1.72 -8.03 -12.59
N GLU A 38 -2.20 -7.03 -11.87
CA GLU A 38 -3.56 -6.94 -11.32
C GLU A 38 -4.22 -5.65 -11.83
N ASP A 39 -5.44 -5.76 -12.38
CA ASP A 39 -6.16 -4.65 -13.03
C ASP A 39 -5.32 -3.86 -14.06
N GLY A 40 -4.42 -4.53 -14.79
CA GLY A 40 -3.54 -3.90 -15.77
C GLY A 40 -2.34 -3.14 -15.19
N LEU A 41 -2.11 -3.23 -13.88
CA LEU A 41 -0.94 -2.65 -13.21
C LEU A 41 0.04 -3.73 -12.75
N PRO A 42 1.35 -3.45 -12.77
CA PRO A 42 2.34 -4.22 -12.02
C PRO A 42 1.90 -4.45 -10.57
N LEU A 43 2.12 -5.65 -10.03
CA LEU A 43 1.56 -6.04 -8.73
C LEU A 43 1.90 -5.05 -7.60
N ARG A 44 3.15 -4.56 -7.54
CA ARG A 44 3.57 -3.60 -6.51
C ARG A 44 2.82 -2.27 -6.62
N GLN A 45 2.63 -1.77 -7.84
CA GLN A 45 1.86 -0.54 -8.10
C GLN A 45 0.39 -0.72 -7.78
N TRP A 46 -0.17 -1.89 -8.11
CA TRP A 46 -1.53 -2.24 -7.77
C TRP A 46 -1.75 -2.24 -6.25
N ILE A 47 -0.86 -2.89 -5.48
CA ILE A 47 -0.94 -2.89 -4.01
C ILE A 47 -0.88 -1.45 -3.46
N LEU A 48 0.05 -0.63 -3.96
CA LEU A 48 0.16 0.78 -3.57
C LEU A 48 -1.13 1.56 -3.84
N ARG A 49 -1.79 1.33 -4.99
CA ARG A 49 -3.07 1.95 -5.32
C ARG A 49 -4.15 1.57 -4.32
N GLU A 50 -4.31 0.29 -4.00
CA GLU A 50 -5.32 -0.16 -3.03
C GLU A 50 -5.06 0.43 -1.63
N VAL A 51 -3.79 0.56 -1.23
CA VAL A 51 -3.41 1.19 0.03
C VAL A 51 -3.72 2.68 0.03
N HIS A 52 -3.36 3.40 -1.04
CA HIS A 52 -3.66 4.81 -1.21
C HIS A 52 -5.17 5.07 -1.15
N ASP A 53 -5.96 4.32 -1.92
CA ASP A 53 -7.42 4.46 -1.95
C ASP A 53 -8.06 4.18 -0.58
N ALA A 54 -7.53 3.20 0.16
CA ALA A 54 -7.98 2.90 1.52
C ALA A 54 -7.66 4.05 2.50
N LEU A 55 -6.50 4.70 2.34
CA LEU A 55 -6.11 5.86 3.14
C LEU A 55 -6.87 7.13 2.75
N MET A 56 -7.20 7.33 1.48
CA MET A 56 -8.06 8.44 1.05
C MET A 56 -9.47 8.34 1.64
N LYS A 57 -9.99 7.11 1.81
CA LYS A 57 -11.27 6.86 2.50
C LYS A 57 -11.17 6.98 4.01
N ASN A 58 -10.08 6.52 4.61
CA ASN A 58 -9.83 6.65 6.04
C ASN A 58 -8.36 6.96 6.32
N PRO A 59 -8.01 8.25 6.43
CA PRO A 59 -6.63 8.69 6.62
C PRO A 59 -6.02 8.22 7.95
N ARG A 60 -6.81 7.75 8.91
CA ARG A 60 -6.30 7.33 10.23
C ARG A 60 -5.86 5.87 10.28
N LYS A 61 -6.02 5.10 9.19
CA LYS A 61 -5.58 3.70 9.14
C LYS A 61 -4.07 3.61 9.38
N SER A 62 -3.69 2.73 10.30
CA SER A 62 -2.30 2.33 10.57
C SER A 62 -1.90 1.07 9.79
N GLU A 63 -2.86 0.31 9.28
CA GLU A 63 -2.63 -0.90 8.50
C GLU A 63 -3.72 -1.06 7.42
N VAL A 64 -3.32 -1.55 6.26
CA VAL A 64 -4.20 -1.94 5.15
C VAL A 64 -3.83 -3.34 4.71
N VAL A 65 -4.80 -4.27 4.77
CA VAL A 65 -4.62 -5.63 4.25
C VAL A 65 -5.14 -5.68 2.82
N VAL A 66 -4.25 -6.01 1.88
CA VAL A 66 -4.55 -6.15 0.46
C VAL A 66 -4.53 -7.63 0.08
N LYS A 67 -5.61 -8.11 -0.52
CA LYS A 67 -5.75 -9.51 -0.98
C LYS A 67 -5.74 -9.55 -2.49
N LEU A 68 -4.94 -10.44 -3.07
CA LEU A 68 -4.86 -10.61 -4.52
C LEU A 68 -6.23 -10.99 -5.10
N LYS A 69 -6.62 -10.36 -6.22
CA LYS A 69 -7.88 -10.69 -6.91
C LYS A 69 -7.74 -11.97 -7.74
N SER A 70 -6.56 -12.18 -8.31
CA SER A 70 -6.22 -13.35 -9.13
C SER A 70 -6.18 -14.64 -8.33
N ASP A 71 -5.76 -14.57 -7.07
CA ASP A 71 -5.72 -15.73 -6.17
C ASP A 71 -7.02 -15.85 -5.38
N LYS A 72 -8.03 -16.47 -6.02
CA LYS A 72 -9.32 -16.78 -5.39
C LYS A 72 -9.20 -17.75 -4.19
N SER A 73 -8.03 -18.37 -3.99
CA SER A 73 -7.74 -19.22 -2.82
C SER A 73 -7.13 -18.46 -1.64
N ALA A 74 -6.87 -17.14 -1.81
CA ALA A 74 -6.35 -16.21 -0.81
C ALA A 74 -5.16 -16.77 -0.01
N ARG A 75 -4.22 -17.43 -0.69
CA ARG A 75 -3.04 -18.00 -0.03
C ARG A 75 -1.98 -16.95 0.28
N THR A 76 -2.10 -15.75 -0.27
CA THR A 76 -1.20 -14.64 -0.01
C THR A 76 -1.97 -13.35 0.24
N GLU A 77 -1.65 -12.67 1.34
CA GLU A 77 -2.17 -11.35 1.69
C GLU A 77 -1.02 -10.41 2.02
N PHE A 78 -1.15 -9.13 1.70
CA PHE A 78 -0.18 -8.09 2.01
C PHE A 78 -0.72 -7.23 3.15
N ALA A 79 -0.10 -7.34 4.32
CA ALA A 79 -0.38 -6.45 5.45
C ALA A 79 0.55 -5.23 5.37
N VAL A 80 0.03 -4.13 4.85
CA VAL A 80 0.79 -2.89 4.64
C VAL A 80 0.59 -1.98 5.85
N VAL A 81 1.64 -1.85 6.67
CA VAL A 81 1.69 -1.00 7.84
C VAL A 81 2.11 0.41 7.41
N ILE A 82 1.34 1.40 7.85
CA ILE A 82 1.54 2.80 7.54
C ILE A 82 2.35 3.44 8.65
N THR A 83 3.59 3.82 8.35
CA THR A 83 4.49 4.46 9.31
C THR A 83 4.37 5.99 9.25
N GLY A 84 4.53 6.65 10.39
CA GLY A 84 4.36 8.10 10.53
C GLY A 84 2.98 8.54 11.01
N GLU A 85 2.95 9.70 11.67
CA GLU A 85 1.74 10.23 12.31
C GLU A 85 0.75 10.80 11.30
N TYR A 86 -0.54 10.58 11.55
CA TYR A 86 -1.58 11.32 10.85
C TYR A 86 -1.68 12.72 11.45
N VAL A 87 -1.23 13.73 10.69
CA VAL A 87 -1.42 15.14 11.04
C VAL A 87 -2.60 15.68 10.24
N PRO A 88 -3.75 15.98 10.87
CA PRO A 88 -4.90 16.57 10.18
C PRO A 88 -4.53 17.90 9.52
N ASN A 89 -5.10 18.19 8.35
CA ASN A 89 -4.80 19.41 7.58
C ASN A 89 -5.00 20.72 8.37
N TYR A 90 -5.91 20.75 9.35
CA TYR A 90 -6.14 21.92 10.21
C TYR A 90 -5.06 22.17 11.27
N LEU A 91 -4.14 21.21 11.49
CA LEU A 91 -2.98 21.38 12.38
C LEU A 91 -1.69 21.72 11.62
N GLN A 92 -1.71 21.73 10.28
CA GLN A 92 -0.53 22.01 9.45
C GLN A 92 -0.34 23.52 9.16
N GLN A 93 -1.16 24.42 9.72
CA GLN A 93 -1.16 25.86 9.44
C GLN A 93 -0.46 26.75 10.49
N ASN A 94 0.45 26.21 11.30
CA ASN A 94 1.29 27.03 12.21
C ASN A 94 2.73 27.14 11.72
#